data_AF-Q52KJ9-F1
#
_entry.id   AF-Q52KJ9-F1
#
_cell.length_a   1.000
_cell.length_b   1.000
_cell.length_c   1.000
_cell.angle_alpha   90.00
_cell.angle_beta   90.00
_cell.angle_gamma   90.00
#
_symmetry.space_group_name_H-M   'P 1'
#
loop_
_entity.id
_entity.type
_entity.pdbx_description
1 polymer ?
#
loop_
_entity_poly.entity_id
_entity_poly.type
_entity_poly.pdbx_seq_one_letter_code
_entity_poly.pdbx_strand_id
1 'polypeptide(L)'
;MAHLGRLLVPLAALVLLLWAVPGAHGRRSNVRVLTDENWTSLLEGEWMIEFYAPWCPACQNLQPEWESFAEWGEDLEVKVAKVDVTEQTGLSGRFIITALPSIYHCKDGEFRRYLGPRTKKDFINFISEKEWKNVEPVSSWFGPSSVLMTTMSALFQLSVYIRTSHSYFVHDLGIPAWGSYLVFAFATVLSGLLLGLCMIFVADCLCPSKRRRPQQQPTKKPSPEFSQPLKKVEEEQEADEEDVSEEETENREGESKDTPQSGLRQRCVGPSSATDKS
;
A
#
# COMPACT_ATOMS: atom_id res chain seq x y z
N MET A 1 1.57 70.04 -42.51
CA MET A 1 1.23 68.63 -42.16
C MET A 1 2.45 67.94 -41.54
N ALA A 2 2.86 68.31 -40.30
CA ALA A 2 4.18 67.91 -39.77
C ALA A 2 4.15 67.07 -38.47
N HIS A 3 3.06 67.10 -37.70
CA HIS A 3 2.99 66.40 -36.40
C HIS A 3 2.62 64.92 -36.52
N LEU A 4 1.86 64.52 -37.55
CA LEU A 4 1.35 63.16 -37.68
C LEU A 4 2.46 62.11 -37.84
N GLY A 5 3.53 62.45 -38.59
CA GLY A 5 4.68 61.56 -38.78
C GLY A 5 5.54 61.33 -37.53
N ARG A 6 5.51 62.24 -36.54
CA ARG A 6 6.30 62.10 -35.31
C ARG A 6 5.74 61.09 -34.31
N LEU A 7 4.46 60.72 -34.42
CA LEU A 7 3.81 59.73 -33.56
C LEU A 7 3.85 58.31 -34.13
N LEU A 8 4.04 58.14 -35.45
CA LEU A 8 4.16 56.83 -36.09
C LEU A 8 5.47 56.09 -35.73
N VAL A 9 6.58 56.83 -35.63
CA VAL A 9 7.90 56.26 -35.30
C VAL A 9 7.93 55.55 -33.93
N PRO A 10 7.52 56.17 -32.80
CA PRO A 10 7.51 55.48 -31.50
C PRO A 10 6.50 54.33 -31.45
N LEU A 11 5.39 54.40 -32.19
CA LEU A 11 4.37 53.33 -32.22
C LEU A 11 4.91 52.09 -32.95
N ALA A 12 5.60 52.27 -34.08
CA ALA A 12 6.28 51.18 -34.78
C ALA A 12 7.41 50.55 -33.93
N ALA A 13 8.17 51.37 -33.20
CA ALA A 13 9.20 50.87 -32.29
C ALA A 13 8.61 50.04 -31.12
N LEU A 14 7.46 50.45 -30.58
CA LEU A 14 6.76 49.70 -29.53
C LEU A 14 6.25 48.34 -30.05
N VAL A 15 5.73 48.28 -31.27
CA VAL A 15 5.29 47.02 -31.90
C VAL A 15 6.46 46.08 -32.18
N LEU A 16 7.62 46.60 -32.61
CA LEU A 16 8.83 45.79 -32.77
C LEU A 16 9.36 45.24 -31.44
N LEU A 17 9.28 46.03 -30.35
CA LEU A 17 9.62 45.56 -29.00
C LEU A 17 8.66 44.45 -28.50
N LEU A 18 7.39 44.48 -28.89
CA LEU A 18 6.41 43.43 -28.57
C LEU A 18 6.63 42.13 -29.37
N TRP A 19 7.31 42.18 -30.52
CA TRP A 19 7.75 40.99 -31.25
C TRP A 19 9.12 40.48 -30.78
N ALA A 20 9.93 41.34 -30.15
CA ALA A 20 11.21 41.00 -29.55
C ALA A 20 11.09 40.41 -28.13
N VAL A 21 10.08 39.56 -27.89
CA VAL A 21 10.09 38.64 -26.74
C VAL A 21 11.02 37.48 -27.09
N PRO A 22 12.17 37.30 -26.44
CA PRO A 22 12.96 36.09 -26.62
C PRO A 22 12.11 34.96 -26.06
N GLY A 23 11.61 34.08 -26.94
CA GLY A 23 10.84 32.91 -26.53
C GLY A 23 11.70 32.09 -25.58
N ALA A 24 11.36 32.13 -24.29
CA ALA A 24 12.09 31.42 -23.25
C ALA A 24 11.86 29.92 -23.46
N HIS A 25 12.76 29.31 -24.26
CA HIS A 25 12.82 27.88 -24.47
C HIS A 25 13.32 27.25 -23.16
N GLY A 26 12.40 27.12 -22.19
CA GLY A 26 12.62 26.33 -21.00
C GLY A 26 13.11 24.96 -21.45
N ARG A 27 14.33 24.59 -21.02
CA ARG A 27 14.96 23.33 -21.40
C ARG A 27 13.99 22.22 -21.02
N ARG A 28 13.44 21.52 -22.00
CA ARG A 28 12.62 20.34 -21.74
C ARG A 28 13.54 19.34 -21.03
N SER A 29 13.20 18.96 -19.80
CA SER A 29 13.94 17.92 -19.11
C SER A 29 13.67 16.58 -19.78
N ASN A 30 14.72 15.79 -19.97
CA ASN A 30 14.60 14.45 -20.55
C ASN A 30 13.93 13.44 -19.57
N VAL A 31 13.74 13.84 -18.31
CA VAL A 31 13.04 13.05 -17.29
C VAL A 31 11.54 12.99 -17.58
N ARG A 32 11.04 11.80 -17.90
CA ARG A 32 9.61 11.55 -18.15
C ARG A 32 8.83 11.53 -16.83
N VAL A 33 7.63 12.12 -16.81
CA VAL A 33 6.72 12.03 -15.64
C VAL A 33 5.85 10.79 -15.78
N LEU A 34 5.89 9.92 -14.77
CA LEU A 34 5.11 8.70 -14.70
C LEU A 34 3.89 8.88 -13.79
N THR A 35 2.77 8.27 -14.19
CA THR A 35 1.46 8.38 -13.54
C THR A 35 0.78 7.02 -13.41
N ASP A 36 -0.23 6.94 -12.55
CA ASP A 36 -1.08 5.76 -12.37
C ASP A 36 -1.72 5.27 -13.70
N GLU A 37 -1.79 6.11 -14.73
CA GLU A 37 -2.29 5.79 -16.08
C GLU A 37 -1.20 5.26 -17.03
N ASN A 38 0.02 5.81 -17.01
CA ASN A 38 1.04 5.60 -18.05
C ASN A 38 2.18 4.62 -17.68
N TRP A 39 2.19 4.15 -16.42
CA TRP A 39 3.26 3.30 -15.88
C TRP A 39 3.49 1.97 -16.61
N THR A 40 2.49 1.48 -17.36
CA THR A 40 2.62 0.25 -18.16
C THR A 40 3.74 0.34 -19.19
N SER A 41 4.09 1.54 -19.64
CA SER A 41 5.24 1.80 -20.52
C SER A 41 6.59 1.38 -19.93
N LEU A 42 6.69 1.23 -18.60
CA LEU A 42 7.87 0.69 -17.90
C LEU A 42 8.18 -0.77 -18.26
N LEU A 43 7.18 -1.53 -18.72
CA LEU A 43 7.32 -2.95 -19.04
C LEU A 43 8.08 -3.19 -20.36
N GLU A 44 8.39 -2.14 -21.13
CA GLU A 44 9.01 -2.24 -22.45
C GLU A 44 10.33 -1.44 -22.54
N GLY A 45 11.45 -2.14 -22.78
CA GLY A 45 12.78 -1.56 -22.85
C GLY A 45 13.41 -1.28 -21.49
N GLU A 46 14.46 -0.46 -21.47
CA GLU A 46 15.22 -0.13 -20.25
C GLU A 46 14.84 1.25 -19.71
N TRP A 47 14.58 1.31 -18.40
CA TRP A 47 14.10 2.49 -17.67
C TRP A 47 14.84 2.68 -16.36
N MET A 48 14.98 3.94 -15.94
CA MET A 48 15.44 4.34 -14.61
C MET A 48 14.41 5.29 -13.99
N ILE A 49 13.96 4.99 -12.77
CA ILE A 49 12.77 5.57 -12.14
C ILE A 49 13.13 6.11 -10.76
N GLU A 50 12.96 7.42 -10.54
CA GLU A 50 13.02 8.03 -9.20
C GLU A 50 11.61 8.15 -8.61
N PHE A 51 11.39 7.59 -7.42
CA PHE A 51 10.24 7.91 -6.56
C PHE A 51 10.67 8.99 -5.57
N TYR A 52 10.01 10.15 -5.66
CA TYR A 52 10.34 11.36 -4.90
C TYR A 52 9.09 11.99 -4.26
N ALA A 53 9.32 12.96 -3.37
CA ALA A 53 8.27 13.88 -2.89
C ALA A 53 8.81 15.32 -2.82
N PRO A 54 7.99 16.35 -3.11
CA PRO A 54 8.47 17.72 -3.28
C PRO A 54 8.94 18.37 -1.98
N TRP A 55 8.42 17.90 -0.84
CA TRP A 55 8.79 18.33 0.51
C TRP A 55 10.04 17.62 1.06
N CYS A 56 10.60 16.62 0.37
CA CYS A 56 11.71 15.81 0.88
C CYS A 56 13.08 16.44 0.52
N PRO A 57 13.90 16.91 1.49
CA PRO A 57 15.18 17.55 1.18
C PRO A 57 16.19 16.63 0.48
N ALA A 58 16.15 15.33 0.80
CA ALA A 58 17.00 14.33 0.14
C ALA A 58 16.63 14.11 -1.34
N CYS A 59 15.38 14.36 -1.73
CA CYS A 59 14.95 14.34 -3.13
C CYS A 59 15.36 15.62 -3.85
N GLN A 60 15.20 16.79 -3.21
CA GLN A 60 15.63 18.09 -3.77
C GLN A 60 17.13 18.11 -4.10
N ASN A 61 17.97 17.46 -3.26
CA ASN A 61 19.40 17.29 -3.51
C ASN A 61 19.71 16.30 -4.66
N LEU A 62 18.80 15.37 -4.99
CA LEU A 62 18.97 14.39 -6.07
C LEU A 62 18.54 14.93 -7.43
N GLN A 63 17.51 15.77 -7.48
CA GLN A 63 16.98 16.34 -8.73
C GLN A 63 18.05 16.87 -9.73
N PRO A 64 19.07 17.67 -9.34
CA PRO A 64 20.09 18.12 -10.30
C PRO A 64 20.96 16.98 -10.86
N GLU A 65 21.29 15.96 -10.06
CA GLU A 65 22.04 14.78 -10.53
C GLU A 65 21.17 13.89 -11.44
N TRP A 66 19.86 13.76 -11.13
CA TRP A 66 18.90 12.98 -11.92
C TRP A 66 18.57 13.62 -13.27
N GLU A 67 18.37 14.95 -13.30
CA GLU A 67 18.18 15.69 -14.55
C GLU A 67 19.46 15.69 -15.40
N SER A 68 20.64 15.82 -14.78
CA SER A 68 21.93 15.70 -15.48
C SER A 68 22.19 14.28 -16.00
N PHE A 69 21.67 13.24 -15.34
CA PHE A 69 21.72 11.86 -15.83
C PHE A 69 20.77 11.65 -17.02
N ALA A 70 19.58 12.25 -17.00
CA ALA A 70 18.63 12.18 -18.11
C ALA A 70 19.14 12.83 -19.41
N GLU A 71 20.09 13.78 -19.34
CA GLU A 71 20.79 14.28 -20.53
C GLU A 71 21.55 13.17 -21.29
N TRP A 72 21.95 12.07 -20.61
CA TRP A 72 22.66 10.92 -21.18
C TRP A 72 21.75 9.73 -21.53
N GLY A 73 20.43 9.86 -21.33
CA GLY A 73 19.48 8.75 -21.52
C GLY A 73 19.44 8.22 -22.96
N GLU A 74 19.56 9.10 -23.96
CA GLU A 74 19.54 8.71 -25.37
C GLU A 74 20.83 7.99 -25.79
N ASP A 75 22.01 8.47 -25.35
CA ASP A 75 23.31 7.84 -25.61
C ASP A 75 23.47 6.46 -24.94
N LEU A 76 22.71 6.20 -23.88
CA LEU A 76 22.73 4.96 -23.10
C LEU A 76 21.54 4.03 -23.38
N GLU A 77 20.68 4.37 -24.36
CA GLU A 77 19.44 3.66 -24.69
C GLU A 77 18.46 3.45 -23.49
N VAL A 78 18.54 4.31 -22.46
CA VAL A 78 17.75 4.21 -21.21
C VAL A 78 16.80 5.38 -21.02
N LYS A 79 15.54 5.07 -20.71
CA LYS A 79 14.49 6.07 -20.49
C LYS A 79 14.48 6.50 -19.02
N VAL A 80 14.87 7.74 -18.72
CA VAL A 80 14.88 8.28 -17.35
C VAL A 80 13.53 8.91 -17.00
N ALA A 81 13.03 8.65 -15.79
CA ALA A 81 11.70 9.05 -15.35
C ALA A 81 11.60 9.37 -13.85
N LYS A 82 10.53 10.05 -13.45
CA LYS A 82 10.20 10.34 -12.04
C LYS A 82 8.71 10.15 -11.72
N VAL A 83 8.42 9.74 -10.49
CA VAL A 83 7.09 9.55 -9.89
C VAL A 83 7.01 10.40 -8.62
N ASP A 84 6.03 11.30 -8.55
CA ASP A 84 5.71 12.00 -7.30
C ASP A 84 4.78 11.13 -6.45
N VAL A 85 5.27 10.65 -5.30
CA VAL A 85 4.47 9.75 -4.43
C VAL A 85 3.35 10.47 -3.67
N THR A 86 3.29 11.81 -3.72
CA THR A 86 2.21 12.59 -3.11
C THR A 86 0.99 12.69 -4.00
N GLU A 87 1.18 12.68 -5.32
CA GLU A 87 0.10 12.66 -6.31
C GLU A 87 -0.23 11.20 -6.73
N GLN A 88 0.79 10.43 -7.12
CA GLN A 88 0.65 9.10 -7.73
C GLN A 88 0.61 8.01 -6.65
N THR A 89 -0.45 8.07 -5.83
CA THR A 89 -0.60 7.21 -4.64
C THR A 89 -0.86 5.74 -4.99
N GLY A 90 -1.42 5.43 -6.17
CA GLY A 90 -1.52 4.06 -6.67
C GLY A 90 -0.15 3.48 -6.96
N LEU A 91 0.69 4.17 -7.74
CA LEU A 91 2.08 3.80 -8.01
C LEU A 91 2.92 3.63 -6.73
N SER A 92 2.77 4.54 -5.76
CA SER A 92 3.43 4.42 -4.47
C SER A 92 3.10 3.10 -3.75
N GLY A 93 1.82 2.70 -3.75
CA GLY A 93 1.38 1.40 -3.24
C GLY A 93 1.80 0.21 -4.12
N ARG A 94 1.80 0.37 -5.45
CA ARG A 94 2.14 -0.65 -6.45
C ARG A 94 3.62 -1.07 -6.42
N PHE A 95 4.50 -0.18 -5.98
CA PHE A 95 5.93 -0.42 -5.78
C PHE A 95 6.32 -0.57 -4.30
N ILE A 96 5.36 -0.43 -3.37
CA ILE A 96 5.55 -0.42 -1.91
C ILE A 96 6.68 0.54 -1.48
N ILE A 97 6.56 1.81 -1.86
CA ILE A 97 7.57 2.84 -1.55
C ILE A 97 7.51 3.23 -0.07
N THR A 98 8.44 2.69 0.72
CA THR A 98 8.54 2.94 2.18
C THR A 98 9.56 4.01 2.57
N ALA A 99 10.43 4.44 1.64
CA ALA A 99 11.49 5.42 1.87
C ALA A 99 11.79 6.24 0.60
N LEU A 100 12.32 7.46 0.77
CA LEU A 100 12.59 8.41 -0.31
C LEU A 100 14.01 9.02 -0.20
N PRO A 101 14.65 9.38 -1.33
CA PRO A 101 14.30 8.98 -2.69
C PRO A 101 14.58 7.49 -2.90
N SER A 102 13.64 6.78 -3.52
CA SER A 102 13.77 5.36 -3.89
C SER A 102 13.98 5.25 -5.40
N ILE A 103 15.01 4.54 -5.85
CA ILE A 103 15.35 4.43 -7.27
C ILE A 103 15.18 2.98 -7.72
N TYR A 104 14.47 2.78 -8.83
CA TYR A 104 14.30 1.49 -9.49
C TYR A 104 14.79 1.53 -10.92
N HIS A 105 15.58 0.52 -11.27
CA HIS A 105 15.83 0.13 -12.65
C HIS A 105 14.70 -0.81 -13.10
N CYS A 106 14.26 -0.69 -14.35
CA CYS A 106 13.43 -1.71 -14.98
C CYS A 106 14.03 -2.06 -16.34
N LYS A 107 14.05 -3.34 -16.67
CA LYS A 107 14.36 -3.80 -18.02
C LYS A 107 13.35 -4.86 -18.44
N ASP A 108 12.55 -4.55 -19.47
CA ASP A 108 11.60 -5.48 -20.08
C ASP A 108 10.66 -6.16 -19.05
N GLY A 109 10.24 -5.38 -18.04
CA GLY A 109 9.39 -5.83 -16.93
C GLY A 109 10.12 -6.40 -15.70
N GLU A 110 11.44 -6.62 -15.77
CA GLU A 110 12.25 -6.99 -14.59
C GLU A 110 12.67 -5.75 -13.81
N PHE A 111 12.12 -5.58 -12.61
CA PHE A 111 12.44 -4.45 -11.72
C PHE A 111 13.58 -4.79 -10.76
N ARG A 112 14.53 -3.87 -10.59
CA ARG A 112 15.69 -3.97 -9.68
C ARG A 112 15.78 -2.69 -8.84
N ARG A 113 15.92 -2.81 -7.52
CA ARG A 113 16.08 -1.62 -6.66
C ARG A 113 17.54 -1.17 -6.69
N TYR A 114 17.79 0.08 -7.07
CA TYR A 114 19.13 0.64 -7.07
C TYR A 114 19.60 0.93 -5.64
N LEU A 115 20.84 0.53 -5.31
CA LEU A 115 21.44 0.65 -3.97
C LEU A 115 22.79 1.38 -3.98
N GLY A 116 23.24 1.86 -5.14
CA GLY A 116 24.52 2.57 -5.28
C GLY A 116 24.50 4.03 -4.82
N PRO A 117 25.62 4.75 -4.95
CA PRO A 117 25.68 6.19 -4.67
C PRO A 117 24.81 6.97 -5.66
N ARG A 118 24.11 7.99 -5.19
CA ARG A 118 23.12 8.71 -6.01
C ARG A 118 23.74 9.86 -6.81
N THR A 119 24.76 9.58 -7.63
CA THR A 119 25.40 10.58 -8.50
C THR A 119 25.23 10.24 -9.97
N LYS A 120 25.29 11.25 -10.85
CA LYS A 120 25.23 11.11 -12.30
C LYS A 120 26.23 10.10 -12.83
N LYS A 121 27.45 10.08 -12.29
CA LYS A 121 28.50 9.15 -12.73
C LYS A 121 28.09 7.71 -12.41
N ASP A 122 27.64 7.45 -11.19
CA ASP A 122 27.29 6.10 -10.76
C ASP A 122 26.03 5.58 -11.49
N PHE A 123 25.08 6.46 -11.86
CA PHE A 123 23.98 6.09 -12.75
C PHE A 123 24.43 5.75 -14.18
N ILE A 124 25.38 6.52 -14.76
CA ILE A 124 25.95 6.24 -16.07
C ILE A 124 26.71 4.90 -16.07
N ASN A 125 27.57 4.67 -15.07
CA ASN A 125 28.32 3.41 -14.92
C ASN A 125 27.37 2.21 -14.77
N PHE A 126 26.36 2.32 -13.89
CA PHE A 126 25.40 1.24 -13.63
C PHE A 126 24.68 0.71 -14.88
N ILE A 127 24.33 1.60 -15.82
CA ILE A 127 23.71 1.24 -17.10
C ILE A 127 24.75 0.78 -18.13
N SER A 128 25.82 1.56 -18.33
CA SER A 128 26.82 1.29 -19.38
C SER A 128 27.65 0.02 -19.13
N GLU A 129 28.13 -0.18 -17.90
CA GLU A 129 28.85 -1.39 -17.47
C GLU A 129 27.89 -2.56 -17.13
N LYS A 130 26.58 -2.28 -17.10
CA LYS A 130 25.49 -3.24 -16.88
C LYS A 130 25.57 -3.90 -15.50
N GLU A 131 25.98 -3.13 -14.50
CA GLU A 131 26.07 -3.54 -13.08
C GLU A 131 24.74 -4.07 -12.54
N TRP A 132 23.60 -3.63 -13.12
CA TRP A 132 22.27 -4.15 -12.82
C TRP A 132 22.15 -5.67 -12.93
N LYS A 133 23.01 -6.35 -13.70
CA LYS A 133 23.08 -7.82 -13.75
C LYS A 133 23.47 -8.46 -12.42
N ASN A 134 24.21 -7.75 -11.58
CA ASN A 134 24.63 -8.18 -10.25
C ASN A 134 23.61 -7.82 -9.16
N VAL A 135 22.55 -7.08 -9.50
CA VAL A 135 21.46 -6.71 -8.58
C VAL A 135 20.31 -7.69 -8.76
N GLU A 136 19.91 -8.33 -7.66
CA GLU A 136 18.77 -9.25 -7.64
C GLU A 136 17.48 -8.52 -8.06
N PRO A 137 16.69 -9.08 -8.99
CA PRO A 137 15.40 -8.51 -9.35
C PRO A 137 14.38 -8.72 -8.23
N VAL A 138 13.44 -7.78 -8.12
CA VAL A 138 12.23 -7.95 -7.30
C VAL A 138 11.48 -9.17 -7.82
N SER A 139 11.13 -10.11 -6.93
CA SER A 139 10.48 -11.35 -7.35
C SER A 139 9.13 -11.06 -8.01
N SER A 140 8.75 -11.87 -9.00
CA SER A 140 7.54 -11.68 -9.81
C SER A 140 6.23 -11.62 -9.02
N TRP A 141 6.22 -12.14 -7.78
CA TRP A 141 5.09 -12.02 -6.84
C TRP A 141 4.93 -10.60 -6.27
N PHE A 142 6.05 -9.92 -5.99
CA PHE A 142 6.11 -8.52 -5.53
C PHE A 142 6.42 -7.51 -6.65
N GLY A 143 6.58 -7.97 -7.90
CA GLY A 143 6.72 -7.11 -9.06
C GLY A 143 5.43 -6.30 -9.30
N PRO A 144 5.52 -5.03 -9.74
CA PRO A 144 4.37 -4.12 -9.82
C PRO A 144 3.27 -4.62 -10.78
N SER A 145 3.60 -5.46 -11.75
CA SER A 145 2.63 -6.11 -12.65
C SER A 145 1.80 -7.22 -12.00
N SER A 146 2.10 -7.65 -10.77
CA SER A 146 1.41 -8.77 -10.12
C SER A 146 -0.01 -8.44 -9.67
N VAL A 147 -0.82 -9.49 -9.47
CA VAL A 147 -2.17 -9.37 -8.88
C VAL A 147 -2.08 -8.79 -7.47
N LEU A 148 -1.09 -9.21 -6.66
CA LEU A 148 -0.91 -8.71 -5.29
C LEU A 148 -0.58 -7.21 -5.29
N MET A 149 0.33 -6.75 -6.15
CA MET A 149 0.67 -5.32 -6.24
C MET A 149 -0.46 -4.49 -6.82
N THR A 150 -1.30 -5.07 -7.68
CA THR A 150 -2.52 -4.43 -8.18
C THR A 150 -3.57 -4.28 -7.06
N THR A 151 -3.75 -5.29 -6.20
CA THR A 151 -4.59 -5.18 -5.00
C THR A 151 -4.05 -4.14 -4.02
N MET A 152 -2.72 -4.09 -3.79
CA MET A 152 -2.11 -3.07 -2.91
C MET A 152 -2.28 -1.65 -3.46
N SER A 153 -2.08 -1.46 -4.76
CA SER A 153 -2.35 -0.20 -5.48
C SER A 153 -3.80 0.27 -5.25
N ALA A 154 -4.77 -0.63 -5.40
CA ALA A 154 -6.19 -0.33 -5.19
C ALA A 154 -6.52 -0.03 -3.71
N LEU A 155 -5.92 -0.75 -2.75
CA LEU A 155 -6.08 -0.46 -1.32
C LEU A 155 -5.51 0.91 -0.93
N PHE A 156 -4.37 1.30 -1.49
CA PHE A 156 -3.79 2.64 -1.28
C PHE A 156 -4.70 3.73 -1.84
N GLN A 157 -5.13 3.62 -3.11
CA GLN A 157 -6.07 4.57 -3.71
C GLN A 157 -7.39 4.64 -2.93
N LEU A 158 -7.95 3.51 -2.48
CA LEU A 158 -9.14 3.47 -1.64
C LEU A 158 -8.93 4.19 -0.29
N SER A 159 -7.78 4.01 0.36
CA SER A 159 -7.47 4.69 1.63
C SER A 159 -7.37 6.22 1.48
N VAL A 160 -6.89 6.69 0.32
CA VAL A 160 -6.81 8.12 -0.01
C VAL A 160 -8.20 8.64 -0.37
N TYR A 161 -8.98 7.90 -1.17
CA TYR A 161 -10.36 8.24 -1.51
C TYR A 161 -11.23 8.39 -0.26
N ILE A 162 -11.20 7.43 0.68
CA ILE A 162 -11.96 7.50 1.94
C ILE A 162 -11.57 8.76 2.74
N ARG A 163 -10.27 9.10 2.82
CA ARG A 163 -9.78 10.29 3.51
C ARG A 163 -10.28 11.58 2.85
N THR A 164 -10.19 11.68 1.53
CA THR A 164 -10.65 12.84 0.76
C THR A 164 -12.17 12.99 0.86
N SER A 165 -12.94 11.92 0.73
CA SER A 165 -14.40 11.93 0.94
C SER A 165 -14.77 12.30 2.38
N HIS A 166 -14.03 11.84 3.38
CA HIS A 166 -14.26 12.25 4.78
C HIS A 166 -14.05 13.75 4.97
N SER A 167 -12.92 14.29 4.48
CA SER A 167 -12.64 15.73 4.52
C SER A 167 -13.71 16.53 3.78
N TYR A 168 -14.17 16.07 2.61
CA TYR A 168 -15.24 16.70 1.84
C TYR A 168 -16.57 16.74 2.62
N PHE A 169 -16.98 15.62 3.24
CA PHE A 169 -18.19 15.58 4.07
C PHE A 169 -18.11 16.55 5.25
N VAL A 170 -16.96 16.69 5.89
CA VAL A 170 -16.77 17.54 7.07
C VAL A 170 -16.61 19.03 6.73
N HIS A 171 -15.88 19.36 5.65
CA HIS A 171 -15.56 20.75 5.30
C HIS A 171 -16.54 21.39 4.31
N ASP A 172 -16.88 20.70 3.21
CA ASP A 172 -17.69 21.27 2.13
C ASP A 172 -19.20 21.09 2.38
N LEU A 173 -19.59 19.98 3.02
CA LEU A 173 -20.98 19.68 3.39
C LEU A 173 -21.30 19.95 4.86
N GLY A 174 -20.31 20.34 5.68
CA GLY A 174 -20.50 20.72 7.08
C GLY A 174 -21.01 19.60 8.00
N ILE A 175 -20.90 18.33 7.58
CA ILE A 175 -21.38 17.19 8.35
C ILE A 175 -20.44 16.95 9.54
N PRO A 176 -20.93 16.84 10.79
CA PRO A 176 -20.09 16.48 11.92
C PRO A 176 -19.35 15.15 11.68
N ALA A 177 -18.12 15.02 12.19
CA ALA A 177 -17.27 13.85 11.91
C ALA A 177 -17.90 12.48 12.30
N TRP A 178 -18.85 12.44 13.24
CA TRP A 178 -19.60 11.20 13.53
C TRP A 178 -20.55 10.82 12.37
N GLY A 179 -21.10 11.79 11.65
CA GLY A 179 -22.01 11.58 10.53
C GLY A 179 -21.30 11.06 9.28
N SER A 180 -20.10 11.56 8.98
CA SER A 180 -19.26 10.99 7.92
C SER A 180 -18.88 9.54 8.23
N TYR A 181 -18.50 9.21 9.47
CA TYR A 181 -18.25 7.82 9.87
C TYR A 181 -19.47 6.91 9.74
N LEU A 182 -20.69 7.38 10.05
CA LEU A 182 -21.92 6.61 9.80
C LEU A 182 -22.14 6.36 8.30
N VAL A 183 -21.93 7.36 7.44
CA VAL A 183 -22.03 7.19 5.98
C VAL A 183 -21.06 6.11 5.47
N PHE A 184 -19.80 6.11 5.95
CA PHE A 184 -18.85 5.05 5.60
C PHE A 184 -19.27 3.68 6.16
N ALA A 185 -19.80 3.60 7.38
CA ALA A 185 -20.27 2.34 7.97
C ALA A 185 -21.45 1.74 7.20
N PHE A 186 -22.42 2.56 6.77
CA PHE A 186 -23.50 2.08 5.90
C PHE A 186 -22.98 1.65 4.52
N ALA A 187 -22.01 2.38 3.94
CA ALA A 187 -21.42 2.02 2.66
C ALA A 187 -20.63 0.70 2.71
N THR A 188 -19.86 0.44 3.77
CA THR A 188 -19.11 -0.82 3.92
C THR A 188 -20.03 -2.01 4.20
N VAL A 189 -21.07 -1.85 5.04
CA VAL A 189 -22.08 -2.88 5.28
C VAL A 189 -22.85 -3.23 4.00
N LEU A 190 -23.32 -2.22 3.25
CA LEU A 190 -24.05 -2.43 2.01
C LEU A 190 -23.18 -3.09 0.92
N SER A 191 -21.93 -2.64 0.79
CA SER A 191 -20.95 -3.22 -0.14
C SER A 191 -20.61 -4.67 0.22
N GLY A 192 -20.34 -4.96 1.50
CA GLY A 192 -20.06 -6.30 2.00
C GLY A 192 -21.22 -7.27 1.80
N LEU A 193 -22.46 -6.81 2.05
CA LEU A 193 -23.67 -7.60 1.80
C LEU A 193 -23.85 -7.90 0.30
N LEU A 194 -23.65 -6.90 -0.57
CA LEU A 194 -23.73 -7.09 -2.02
C LEU A 194 -22.66 -8.07 -2.53
N LEU A 195 -21.41 -7.93 -2.09
CA LEU A 195 -20.32 -8.84 -2.43
C LEU A 195 -20.58 -10.27 -1.93
N GLY A 196 -21.16 -10.42 -0.73
CA GLY A 196 -21.58 -11.72 -0.19
C GLY A 196 -22.66 -12.39 -1.04
N LEU A 197 -23.70 -11.65 -1.43
CA LEU A 197 -24.74 -12.15 -2.33
C LEU A 197 -24.18 -12.53 -3.72
N CYS A 198 -23.28 -11.73 -4.27
CA CYS A 198 -22.59 -12.06 -5.52
C CYS A 198 -21.74 -13.34 -5.41
N MET A 199 -21.03 -13.54 -4.29
CA MET A 199 -20.27 -14.77 -4.03
C MET A 199 -21.16 -16.01 -3.93
N ILE A 200 -22.31 -15.92 -3.24
CA ILE A 200 -23.30 -17.01 -3.17
C ILE A 200 -23.83 -17.33 -4.58
N PHE A 201 -24.22 -16.31 -5.35
CA PHE A 201 -24.71 -16.50 -6.72
C PHE A 201 -23.66 -17.17 -7.64
N VAL A 202 -22.39 -16.77 -7.54
CA VAL A 202 -21.28 -17.39 -8.29
C VAL A 202 -21.06 -18.83 -7.83
N ALA A 203 -21.15 -19.12 -6.53
CA ALA A 203 -21.04 -20.49 -6.00
C ALA A 203 -22.17 -21.39 -6.50
N ASP A 204 -23.42 -20.91 -6.52
CA ASP A 204 -24.57 -21.65 -7.07
C ASP A 204 -24.44 -21.91 -8.58
N CYS A 205 -23.84 -20.97 -9.34
CA CYS A 205 -23.55 -21.14 -10.76
C CYS A 205 -22.44 -22.18 -11.02
N LEU A 206 -21.40 -22.21 -10.19
CA LEU A 206 -20.25 -23.11 -10.32
C LEU A 206 -20.54 -24.53 -9.77
N CYS A 207 -21.36 -24.62 -8.73
CA CYS A 207 -21.72 -25.87 -8.04
C CYS A 207 -23.24 -26.15 -8.16
N PRO A 208 -23.76 -26.42 -9.38
CA PRO A 208 -25.19 -26.62 -9.59
C PRO A 208 -25.71 -27.81 -8.75
N SER A 209 -26.46 -27.48 -7.71
CA SER A 209 -26.89 -28.43 -6.68
C SER A 209 -27.76 -29.55 -7.25
N LYS A 210 -27.17 -30.74 -7.43
CA LYS A 210 -27.91 -31.97 -7.77
C LYS A 210 -28.77 -32.40 -6.57
N ARG A 211 -29.95 -31.78 -6.46
CA ARG A 211 -31.04 -32.15 -5.53
C ARG A 211 -31.12 -33.67 -5.38
N ARG A 212 -30.80 -34.18 -4.19
CA ARG A 212 -31.06 -35.60 -3.86
C ARG A 212 -32.56 -35.84 -3.97
N ARG A 213 -32.96 -36.91 -4.69
CA ARG A 213 -34.36 -37.36 -4.69
C ARG A 213 -34.71 -37.88 -3.28
N PRO A 214 -35.92 -37.61 -2.76
CA PRO A 214 -36.44 -38.36 -1.62
C PRO A 214 -36.55 -39.85 -2.02
N GLN A 215 -35.90 -40.74 -1.28
CA GLN A 215 -35.97 -42.18 -1.54
C GLN A 215 -37.19 -42.77 -0.81
N GLN A 216 -38.00 -43.55 -1.54
CA GLN A 216 -39.27 -44.06 -1.04
C GLN A 216 -39.09 -45.16 0.02
N GLN A 217 -39.99 -45.16 0.99
CA GLN A 217 -40.09 -46.13 2.09
C GLN A 217 -40.82 -47.42 1.63
N PRO A 218 -40.25 -48.62 1.83
CA PRO A 218 -40.98 -49.89 1.73
C PRO A 218 -41.56 -50.34 3.09
N THR A 219 -42.71 -51.00 3.08
CA THR A 219 -43.49 -51.37 4.28
C THR A 219 -43.42 -52.87 4.62
N LYS A 220 -43.53 -53.21 5.92
CA LYS A 220 -44.11 -54.47 6.45
C LYS A 220 -44.41 -54.38 7.96
N LYS A 221 -45.15 -55.36 8.49
CA LYS A 221 -45.91 -55.41 9.77
C LYS A 221 -46.09 -56.91 10.19
N PRO A 222 -46.67 -57.32 11.35
CA PRO A 222 -47.00 -56.60 12.60
C PRO A 222 -46.76 -57.38 13.94
N SER A 223 -46.95 -56.71 15.10
CA SER A 223 -47.35 -57.23 16.45
C SER A 223 -46.45 -58.21 17.22
N PRO A 224 -46.61 -58.36 18.56
CA PRO A 224 -47.43 -57.60 19.54
C PRO A 224 -46.51 -56.83 20.55
N GLU A 225 -46.82 -56.41 21.79
CA GLU A 225 -48.03 -56.37 22.68
C GLU A 225 -47.86 -55.19 23.71
N PHE A 226 -48.74 -55.08 24.72
CA PHE A 226 -48.61 -54.42 26.06
C PHE A 226 -47.81 -53.08 26.18
N SER A 227 -48.37 -51.94 26.61
CA SER A 227 -49.71 -51.67 27.17
C SER A 227 -50.15 -50.19 27.05
N GLN A 228 -51.33 -49.89 27.59
CA GLN A 228 -52.15 -48.66 27.44
C GLN A 228 -51.84 -47.57 28.52
N PRO A 229 -52.53 -46.39 28.57
CA PRO A 229 -52.71 -45.37 27.51
C PRO A 229 -52.71 -43.87 27.98
N LEU A 230 -52.50 -42.94 27.02
CA LEU A 230 -53.21 -41.64 26.84
C LEU A 230 -53.17 -40.52 27.93
N LYS A 231 -52.92 -39.27 27.47
CA LYS A 231 -53.07 -37.92 28.11
C LYS A 231 -51.84 -37.36 28.84
N LYS A 232 -51.61 -36.03 28.89
CA LYS A 232 -52.02 -34.88 28.02
C LYS A 232 -51.27 -33.60 28.48
N VAL A 233 -50.75 -32.81 27.53
CA VAL A 233 -50.46 -31.35 27.65
C VAL A 233 -49.19 -30.92 28.40
N GLU A 234 -48.74 -29.70 28.07
CA GLU A 234 -47.74 -28.72 28.63
C GLU A 234 -46.91 -29.10 29.90
N GLU A 235 -45.73 -28.52 30.19
CA GLU A 235 -45.21 -27.18 29.87
C GLU A 235 -43.65 -27.13 29.91
N GLU A 236 -43.07 -26.01 29.45
CA GLU A 236 -41.74 -25.38 29.66
C GLU A 236 -40.51 -26.12 30.26
N GLN A 237 -39.32 -25.76 29.76
CA GLN A 237 -38.02 -26.02 30.44
C GLN A 237 -36.98 -24.93 30.08
N GLU A 238 -36.91 -23.87 30.90
CA GLU A 238 -35.76 -22.94 30.99
C GLU A 238 -34.90 -23.27 32.24
N ALA A 239 -33.59 -22.94 32.17
CA ALA A 239 -32.54 -22.91 33.21
C ALA A 239 -31.16 -23.17 32.52
N ASP A 240 -30.04 -22.56 32.89
CA ASP A 240 -29.75 -21.50 33.88
C ASP A 240 -28.47 -20.75 33.47
N GLU A 241 -28.31 -19.51 33.94
CA GLU A 241 -27.01 -18.85 34.16
C GLU A 241 -26.92 -18.44 35.64
N GLU A 242 -25.77 -18.63 36.29
CA GLU A 242 -25.36 -17.83 37.46
C GLU A 242 -23.83 -17.64 37.48
N ASP A 243 -23.39 -16.65 38.26
CA ASP A 243 -22.07 -16.02 38.32
C ASP A 243 -21.61 -15.87 39.79
N VAL A 244 -20.41 -15.32 40.05
CA VAL A 244 -19.89 -14.88 41.36
C VAL A 244 -19.52 -16.06 42.32
N SER A 245 -18.31 -16.20 42.88
CA SER A 245 -17.37 -15.20 43.42
C SER A 245 -15.93 -15.75 43.54
N GLU A 246 -14.96 -14.83 43.64
CA GLU A 246 -13.60 -15.08 44.12
C GLU A 246 -13.47 -14.79 45.64
N GLU A 247 -12.68 -15.57 46.38
CA GLU A 247 -11.83 -15.07 47.49
C GLU A 247 -10.57 -15.94 47.61
N GLU A 248 -9.46 -15.33 48.01
CA GLU A 248 -8.14 -15.99 48.13
C GLU A 248 -7.96 -16.66 49.51
N THR A 249 -7.07 -17.66 49.58
CA THR A 249 -6.23 -17.80 50.80
C THR A 249 -4.91 -18.49 50.50
N GLU A 250 -3.81 -17.80 50.81
CA GLU A 250 -2.45 -18.32 50.70
C GLU A 250 -2.10 -19.21 51.91
N ASN A 251 -1.44 -20.35 51.67
CA ASN A 251 -0.51 -20.98 52.62
C ASN A 251 0.29 -22.10 51.94
N ARG A 252 1.62 -22.14 52.12
CA ARG A 252 2.48 -23.13 51.47
C ARG A 252 3.78 -23.45 52.23
N GLU A 253 3.65 -24.23 53.29
CA GLU A 253 4.73 -25.00 53.91
C GLU A 253 4.32 -26.48 53.97
N GLY A 254 5.19 -27.46 53.76
CA GLY A 254 6.59 -27.42 53.36
C GLY A 254 7.13 -28.86 53.33
N GLU A 255 8.43 -29.03 53.10
CA GLU A 255 9.10 -30.28 53.50
C GLU A 255 9.44 -31.21 52.32
N SER A 256 10.47 -32.05 52.41
CA SER A 256 11.57 -32.10 51.44
C SER A 256 12.06 -33.53 51.15
N LYS A 257 12.76 -33.77 50.01
CA LYS A 257 14.12 -34.40 50.01
C LYS A 257 14.85 -34.64 48.67
N ASP A 258 16.18 -34.67 48.81
CA ASP A 258 17.22 -35.46 48.12
C ASP A 258 17.60 -35.22 46.63
N THR A 259 18.53 -34.27 46.47
CA THR A 259 19.72 -34.20 45.56
C THR A 259 20.59 -35.48 45.49
N PRO A 260 21.74 -35.57 44.74
CA PRO A 260 22.36 -34.65 43.74
C PRO A 260 22.95 -35.31 42.45
N GLN A 261 23.38 -34.51 41.45
CA GLN A 261 24.80 -34.49 40.98
C GLN A 261 25.13 -33.42 39.91
N SER A 262 26.34 -32.86 40.02
CA SER A 262 27.18 -32.13 39.02
C SER A 262 26.58 -30.96 38.19
N GLY A 263 27.34 -29.90 37.85
CA GLY A 263 28.71 -29.53 38.27
C GLY A 263 29.31 -28.42 37.37
N LEU A 264 30.22 -27.60 37.93
CA LEU A 264 30.97 -26.50 37.27
C LEU A 264 30.12 -25.28 36.81
N ARG A 265 30.57 -24.02 36.88
CA ARG A 265 31.74 -23.41 37.55
C ARG A 265 31.52 -21.92 37.86
N GLN A 266 31.53 -21.58 39.15
CA GLN A 266 32.20 -20.42 39.80
C GLN A 266 32.86 -19.36 38.87
N ARG A 267 32.72 -18.01 39.06
CA ARG A 267 31.96 -17.17 40.03
C ARG A 267 32.00 -15.69 39.56
N CYS A 268 31.12 -14.86 40.17
CA CYS A 268 31.13 -13.39 40.30
C CYS A 268 32.54 -12.76 40.56
N VAL A 269 32.77 -11.44 40.57
CA VAL A 269 32.21 -10.31 41.38
C VAL A 269 32.64 -9.02 40.63
N GLY A 270 32.01 -7.84 40.67
CA GLY A 270 30.90 -7.26 41.45
C GLY A 270 31.18 -5.75 41.68
N PRO A 271 30.27 -4.97 42.29
CA PRO A 271 30.33 -3.50 42.25
C PRO A 271 31.03 -2.83 43.46
N SER A 272 31.47 -1.57 43.28
CA SER A 272 31.59 -0.57 44.34
C SER A 272 31.55 0.87 43.77
N SER A 273 31.47 1.89 44.63
CA SER A 273 30.99 3.24 44.34
C SER A 273 31.97 4.38 44.71
N ALA A 274 31.88 5.52 43.99
CA ALA A 274 32.47 6.85 44.32
C ALA A 274 34.03 6.89 44.42
N THR A 275 34.77 8.01 44.42
CA THR A 275 34.57 9.49 44.45
C THR A 275 35.81 10.11 43.71
N ASP A 276 36.04 11.40 43.40
CA ASP A 276 35.47 12.73 43.70
C ASP A 276 35.82 13.73 42.55
N LYS A 277 35.66 15.05 42.74
CA LYS A 277 35.88 16.14 41.74
C LYS A 277 37.26 16.19 41.06
N SER A 278 37.29 16.78 39.86
CA SER A 278 37.90 18.10 39.62
C SER A 278 37.19 18.81 38.46
#